data_AF-A0A7C7N9F4-F1
#
_entry.id   AF-A0A7C7N9F4-F1
#
_cell.length_a   1.000
_cell.length_b   1.000
_cell.length_c   1.000
_cell.angle_alpha   90.00
_cell.angle_beta   90.00
_cell.angle_gamma   90.00
#
_symmetry.space_group_name_H-M   'P 1'
#
loop_
_entity.id
_entity.type
_entity.pdbx_description
1 polymer ?
#
loop_
_entity_poly.entity_id
_entity_poly.type
_entity_poly.pdbx_seq_one_letter_code
_entity_poly.pdbx_strand_id
1 'polypeptide(L)'
;MKLPISMNYFLFLVVNILMLLPATSQTKESLSNLPFEAIRDSINTYLYTNTEKSLTAAKAYVLKAQQENDAENEWLGMESIALNHITARDYKNANEVAVQLLEFARINNLDKLEMRSLAFLGDLQLVVTSSEEQLRYYNELLALAEARENDEYREAALNKIANIMDLSGATEKAVAIRKQTITYYQNRPIDTSYTQKDKNSALLRSYNLLGTSYLNADQIDSAKIAVKQTKELVTKELDSCYATFHYVLDGEIAFMEARFDAARNSYKKAYAVCPSDYDIVALNKAYTFGKVEVGAENYQEAIRILQQGLDNYHVTAAEEGFMKDYYEQLAEAYKHTGDFERASYYFEKYLTTQEEYDKLKDSAKQVILADERAAFKREFDELKAEKEYGQNKLNYFLLGASLIILVLLFLLLKFYRTKKQNEAKFEALLAKINAAKTPEEIIDTKDEELEEKGSQDVSEEIKKQILEGLGKLEKKEYFLQQDCNSYNVAKKIGTNTSYLSKVINSHYGKNFNTYINDLRINYAIVRLKNDVLFRSYSIQSIAEELGYKSADSFTKYFKKDTGLNPSFYIKNIKNIA
;
A
#
# COMPACT_ATOMS: atom_id res chain seq x y z
N MET A 1 94.61 8.90 36.71
CA MET A 1 95.52 8.49 35.62
C MET A 1 94.68 8.35 34.36
N LYS A 2 95.22 8.79 33.21
CA LYS A 2 94.52 9.38 32.06
C LYS A 2 93.54 8.47 31.29
N LEU A 3 92.42 9.07 30.89
CA LEU A 3 91.59 8.73 29.71
C LEU A 3 92.40 8.93 28.40
N PRO A 4 92.00 8.25 27.31
CA PRO A 4 91.28 8.96 26.23
C PRO A 4 90.06 8.15 25.75
N ILE A 5 88.86 8.74 25.56
CA ILE A 5 88.39 9.54 24.42
C ILE A 5 88.61 8.86 23.05
N SER A 6 87.55 8.28 22.49
CA SER A 6 86.99 8.73 21.20
C SER A 6 85.55 8.23 21.02
N MET A 7 84.79 9.00 20.26
CA MET A 7 83.34 9.09 20.23
C MET A 7 82.86 9.04 18.77
N ASN A 8 81.67 8.46 18.54
CA ASN A 8 80.74 8.57 17.40
C ASN A 8 81.05 7.90 16.05
N TYR A 9 80.15 7.02 15.61
CA TYR A 9 79.30 7.04 14.38
C TYR A 9 78.28 5.87 14.51
N PHE A 10 77.00 6.09 14.83
CA PHE A 10 75.83 6.19 13.94
C PHE A 10 75.80 5.21 12.73
N LEU A 11 74.78 4.34 12.73
CA LEU A 11 74.25 3.48 11.65
C LEU A 11 75.17 2.44 10.99
N PHE A 12 74.97 1.16 11.34
CA PHE A 12 74.61 0.17 10.31
C PHE A 12 73.62 -0.87 10.88
N LEU A 13 72.50 -0.93 10.18
CA LEU A 13 71.35 -1.80 10.32
C LEU A 13 71.76 -3.29 10.11
N VAL A 14 70.84 -4.19 10.45
CA VAL A 14 70.85 -5.65 10.18
C VAL A 14 71.40 -6.50 11.33
N VAL A 15 70.67 -6.53 12.45
CA VAL A 15 70.65 -7.71 13.33
C VAL A 15 69.33 -8.43 13.07
N ASN A 16 69.47 -9.57 12.40
CA ASN A 16 68.53 -10.67 12.20
C ASN A 16 67.25 -10.60 13.06
N ILE A 17 66.17 -10.14 12.42
CA ILE A 17 64.82 -10.59 12.70
C ILE A 17 64.77 -12.05 12.21
N LEU A 18 65.19 -12.98 13.06
CA LEU A 18 64.80 -14.38 12.93
C LEU A 18 63.53 -14.53 13.75
N MET A 19 62.44 -14.70 13.00
CA MET A 19 61.06 -14.77 13.44
C MET A 19 60.92 -15.71 14.64
N LEU A 20 60.70 -15.15 15.83
CA LEU A 20 59.83 -15.80 16.79
C LEU A 20 58.43 -15.75 16.17
N LEU A 21 58.08 -16.74 15.36
CA LEU A 21 56.67 -17.02 15.13
C LEU A 21 56.07 -17.26 16.52
N PRO A 22 55.03 -16.53 16.93
CA PRO A 22 54.45 -16.72 18.24
C PRO A 22 53.98 -18.18 18.30
N ALA A 23 54.31 -18.89 19.38
CA ALA A 23 53.94 -20.30 19.58
C ALA A 23 52.44 -20.56 19.32
N THR A 24 51.61 -19.53 19.50
CA THR A 24 50.18 -19.49 19.17
C THR A 24 49.86 -19.81 17.70
N SER A 25 50.66 -19.31 16.74
CA SER A 25 50.50 -19.57 15.30
C SER A 25 50.72 -21.05 14.97
N GLN A 26 51.74 -21.66 15.58
CA GLN A 26 52.07 -23.07 15.38
C GLN A 26 51.00 -23.99 15.98
N THR A 27 50.43 -23.63 17.14
CA THR A 27 49.28 -24.35 17.71
C THR A 27 48.00 -24.22 16.87
N LYS A 28 47.72 -23.04 16.30
CA LYS A 28 46.55 -22.83 15.43
C LYS A 28 46.61 -23.73 14.19
N GLU A 29 47.74 -23.72 13.50
CA GLU A 29 47.96 -24.57 12.30
C GLU A 29 47.93 -26.06 12.65
N SER A 30 48.44 -26.46 13.82
CA SER A 30 48.33 -27.85 14.26
C SER A 30 46.88 -28.27 14.51
N LEU A 31 46.07 -27.40 15.12
CA LEU A 31 44.67 -27.69 15.44
C LEU A 31 43.77 -27.72 14.21
N SER A 32 44.04 -26.91 13.17
CA SER A 32 43.24 -26.88 11.94
C SER A 32 43.29 -28.19 11.14
N ASN A 33 44.26 -29.06 11.44
CA ASN A 33 44.35 -30.39 10.82
C ASN A 33 43.39 -31.43 11.43
N LEU A 34 42.72 -31.11 12.55
CA LEU A 34 41.73 -32.00 13.17
C LEU A 34 40.38 -31.96 12.43
N PRO A 35 39.51 -32.98 12.60
CA PRO A 35 38.11 -32.91 12.14
C PRO A 35 37.35 -31.75 12.81
N PHE A 36 36.37 -31.16 12.12
CA PHE A 36 35.57 -30.05 12.65
C PHE A 36 34.94 -30.38 14.01
N GLU A 37 34.42 -31.60 14.17
CA GLU A 37 33.82 -32.07 15.42
C GLU A 37 34.81 -32.00 16.59
N ALA A 38 36.05 -32.44 16.38
CA ALA A 38 37.07 -32.43 17.42
C ALA A 38 37.48 -31.00 17.83
N ILE A 39 37.55 -30.08 16.86
CA ILE A 39 37.82 -28.67 17.14
C ILE A 39 36.62 -28.05 17.89
N ARG A 40 35.39 -28.34 17.47
CA ARG A 40 34.16 -27.87 18.14
C ARG A 40 34.04 -28.38 19.57
N ASP A 41 34.36 -29.64 19.82
CA ASP A 41 34.36 -30.21 21.17
C ASP A 41 35.38 -29.50 22.08
N SER A 42 36.55 -29.14 21.53
CA SER A 42 37.53 -28.32 22.23
C SER A 42 36.99 -26.92 22.55
N ILE A 43 36.36 -26.25 21.58
CA ILE A 43 35.72 -24.94 21.78
C ILE A 43 34.71 -25.02 22.94
N ASN A 44 33.79 -25.98 22.88
CA ASN A 44 32.72 -26.15 23.88
C ASN A 44 33.26 -26.50 25.27
N THR A 45 34.32 -27.34 25.34
CA THR A 45 34.96 -27.72 26.60
C THR A 45 35.56 -26.51 27.31
N TYR A 46 36.17 -25.60 26.56
CA TYR A 46 36.92 -24.49 27.12
C TYR A 46 36.17 -23.16 27.12
N LEU A 47 35.02 -23.03 26.46
CA LEU A 47 34.31 -21.76 26.26
C LEU A 47 34.14 -20.98 27.57
N TYR A 48 33.69 -21.67 28.63
CA TYR A 48 33.42 -21.06 29.93
C TYR A 48 34.55 -21.21 30.96
N THR A 49 35.57 -22.02 30.68
CA THR A 49 36.63 -22.35 31.65
C THR A 49 38.01 -21.82 31.26
N ASN A 50 38.26 -21.62 29.97
CA ASN A 50 39.51 -21.09 29.42
C ASN A 50 39.26 -20.45 28.03
N THR A 51 38.84 -19.19 28.05
CA THR A 51 38.50 -18.43 26.83
C THR A 51 39.68 -18.28 25.86
N GLU A 52 40.93 -18.27 26.33
CA GLU A 52 42.11 -18.21 25.44
C GLU A 52 42.26 -19.50 24.62
N LYS A 53 42.11 -20.67 25.26
CA LYS A 53 42.13 -21.97 24.57
C LYS A 53 40.96 -22.12 23.61
N SER A 54 39.76 -21.73 24.06
CA SER A 54 38.56 -21.78 23.22
C SER A 54 38.69 -20.85 22.00
N LEU A 55 39.18 -19.62 22.19
CA LEU A 55 39.44 -18.68 21.10
C LEU A 55 40.50 -19.21 20.11
N THR A 56 41.54 -19.87 20.60
CA THR A 56 42.56 -20.51 19.74
C THR A 56 41.95 -21.62 18.90
N ALA A 57 41.10 -22.47 19.49
CA ALA A 57 40.38 -23.52 18.78
C ALA A 57 39.39 -22.94 17.76
N ALA A 58 38.64 -21.88 18.10
CA ALA A 58 37.72 -21.20 17.19
C ALA A 58 38.45 -20.60 15.97
N LYS A 59 39.61 -19.96 16.19
CA LYS A 59 40.46 -19.46 15.09
C LYS A 59 41.02 -20.60 14.21
N ALA A 60 41.32 -21.76 14.79
CA ALA A 60 41.73 -22.93 14.03
C ALA A 60 40.58 -23.52 13.21
N TYR A 61 39.35 -23.50 13.74
CA TYR A 61 38.13 -23.89 13.02
C TYR A 61 37.91 -23.04 11.76
N VAL A 62 38.02 -21.70 11.91
CA VAL A 62 37.95 -20.76 10.77
C VAL A 62 39.02 -21.07 9.73
N LEU A 63 40.27 -21.26 10.17
CA LEU A 63 41.38 -21.56 9.25
C LEU A 63 41.15 -22.86 8.47
N LYS A 64 40.65 -23.91 9.14
CA LYS A 64 40.31 -25.18 8.49
C LYS A 64 39.23 -24.97 7.43
N ALA A 65 38.16 -24.26 7.78
CA ALA A 65 37.07 -23.96 6.86
C ALA A 65 37.54 -23.18 5.63
N GLN A 66 38.43 -22.20 5.81
CA GLN A 66 39.07 -21.48 4.72
C GLN A 66 39.92 -22.38 3.81
N GLN A 67 40.68 -23.31 4.40
CA GLN A 67 41.49 -24.28 3.64
C GLN A 67 40.62 -25.24 2.83
N GLU A 68 39.45 -25.61 3.35
CA GLU A 68 38.49 -26.50 2.69
C GLU A 68 37.50 -25.76 1.79
N ASN A 69 37.54 -24.42 1.74
CA ASN A 69 36.57 -23.55 1.07
C ASN A 69 35.12 -23.80 1.51
N ASP A 70 34.92 -24.02 2.80
CA ASP A 70 33.61 -24.28 3.42
C ASP A 70 33.08 -23.03 4.13
N ALA A 71 32.22 -22.27 3.44
CA ALA A 71 31.69 -21.01 3.96
C ALA A 71 30.78 -21.19 5.20
N GLU A 72 30.03 -22.30 5.29
CA GLU A 72 29.15 -22.55 6.44
C GLU A 72 29.99 -22.82 7.70
N ASN A 73 31.02 -23.65 7.59
CA ASN A 73 31.94 -23.89 8.70
C ASN A 73 32.81 -22.66 9.03
N GLU A 74 33.15 -21.82 8.05
CA GLU A 74 33.86 -20.57 8.31
C GLU A 74 33.01 -19.65 9.19
N TRP A 75 31.73 -19.49 8.82
CA TRP A 75 30.76 -18.73 9.62
C TRP A 75 30.59 -19.30 11.04
N LEU A 76 30.48 -20.62 11.19
CA LEU A 76 30.35 -21.26 12.52
C LEU A 76 31.61 -21.06 13.39
N GLY A 77 32.79 -21.07 12.77
CA GLY A 77 34.04 -20.73 13.45
C GLY A 77 34.09 -19.27 13.90
N MET A 78 33.64 -18.35 13.07
CA MET A 78 33.53 -16.92 13.41
C MET A 78 32.50 -16.68 14.52
N GLU A 79 31.38 -17.40 14.53
CA GLU A 79 30.38 -17.33 15.60
C GLU A 79 30.99 -17.78 16.93
N SER A 80 31.79 -18.85 16.91
CA SER A 80 32.52 -19.32 18.09
C SER A 80 33.51 -18.28 18.63
N ILE A 81 34.09 -17.43 17.77
CA ILE A 81 34.92 -16.29 18.18
C ILE A 81 34.05 -15.22 18.88
N ALA A 82 32.89 -14.88 18.30
CA ALA A 82 31.97 -13.91 18.91
C ALA A 82 31.48 -14.38 20.29
N LEU A 83 31.11 -15.66 20.42
CA LEU A 83 30.72 -16.29 21.70
C LEU A 83 31.85 -16.27 22.73
N ASN A 84 33.11 -16.42 22.30
CA ASN A 84 34.27 -16.27 23.18
C ASN A 84 34.38 -14.84 23.72
N HIS A 85 34.18 -13.82 22.88
CA HIS A 85 34.16 -12.43 23.34
C HIS A 85 33.01 -12.16 24.30
N ILE A 86 31.80 -12.68 24.05
CA ILE A 86 30.66 -12.58 25.00
C ILE A 86 31.01 -13.23 26.34
N THR A 87 31.59 -14.42 26.31
CA THR A 87 31.97 -15.13 27.54
C THR A 87 33.08 -14.40 28.31
N ALA A 88 34.00 -13.76 27.58
CA ALA A 88 34.99 -12.85 28.14
C ALA A 88 34.43 -11.47 28.51
N ARG A 89 33.13 -11.23 28.31
CA ARG A 89 32.41 -9.96 28.57
C ARG A 89 32.97 -8.77 27.80
N ASP A 90 33.54 -9.05 26.63
CA ASP A 90 34.07 -8.11 25.65
C ASP A 90 33.01 -7.85 24.57
N TYR A 91 31.91 -7.23 24.98
CA TYR A 91 30.72 -7.03 24.13
C TYR A 91 31.01 -6.18 22.89
N LYS A 92 32.00 -5.29 22.95
CA LYS A 92 32.42 -4.48 21.81
C LYS A 92 32.98 -5.35 20.70
N ASN A 93 33.98 -6.20 20.99
CA ASN A 93 34.55 -7.08 19.98
C ASN A 93 33.56 -8.17 19.55
N ALA A 94 32.71 -8.65 20.46
CA ALA A 94 31.62 -9.55 20.10
C ALA A 94 30.70 -8.93 19.03
N ASN A 95 30.34 -7.66 19.19
CA ASN A 95 29.54 -6.92 18.22
C ASN A 95 30.27 -6.71 16.88
N GLU A 96 31.56 -6.37 16.90
CA GLU A 96 32.36 -6.22 15.68
C GLU A 96 32.40 -7.53 14.87
N VAL A 97 32.60 -8.68 15.53
CA VAL A 97 32.56 -9.99 14.87
C VAL A 97 31.14 -10.33 14.42
N ALA A 98 30.11 -9.99 15.19
CA ALA A 98 28.71 -10.22 14.82
C ALA A 98 28.29 -9.47 13.55
N VAL A 99 28.77 -8.24 13.36
CA VAL A 99 28.57 -7.48 12.12
C VAL A 99 29.24 -8.19 10.93
N GLN A 100 30.46 -8.69 11.12
CA GLN A 100 31.17 -9.47 10.10
C GLN A 100 30.45 -10.77 9.75
N LEU A 101 29.84 -11.46 10.73
CA LEU A 101 29.03 -12.67 10.49
C LEU A 101 27.86 -12.37 9.55
N LEU A 102 27.15 -11.26 9.78
CA LEU A 102 26.02 -10.86 8.95
C LEU A 102 26.47 -10.55 7.52
N GLU A 103 27.53 -9.76 7.37
CA GLU A 103 28.09 -9.42 6.05
C GLU A 103 28.59 -10.67 5.31
N PHE A 104 29.30 -11.56 6.01
CA PHE A 104 29.80 -12.81 5.46
C PHE A 104 28.67 -13.70 4.97
N ALA A 105 27.61 -13.87 5.77
CA ALA A 105 26.45 -14.67 5.37
C ALA A 105 25.77 -14.11 4.11
N ARG A 106 25.67 -12.79 3.98
CA ARG A 106 25.09 -12.11 2.80
C ARG A 106 25.94 -12.33 1.55
N ILE A 107 27.24 -12.08 1.65
CA ILE A 107 28.17 -12.23 0.51
C ILE A 107 28.15 -13.67 -0.02
N ASN A 108 28.05 -14.65 0.88
CA ASN A 108 28.04 -16.07 0.54
C ASN A 108 26.63 -16.65 0.30
N ASN A 109 25.57 -15.84 0.33
CA ASN A 109 24.17 -16.25 0.15
C ASN A 109 23.72 -17.39 1.11
N LEU A 110 24.11 -17.28 2.38
CA LEU A 110 23.80 -18.25 3.43
C LEU A 110 22.54 -17.82 4.21
N ASP A 111 21.36 -17.89 3.58
CA ASP A 111 20.09 -17.34 4.11
C ASP A 111 19.81 -17.71 5.59
N LYS A 112 20.02 -18.97 5.98
CA LYS A 112 19.80 -19.42 7.37
C LYS A 112 20.79 -18.78 8.36
N LEU A 113 22.03 -18.59 7.94
CA LEU A 113 23.07 -17.97 8.76
C LEU A 113 22.94 -16.45 8.77
N GLU A 114 22.37 -15.84 7.73
CA GLU A 114 21.98 -14.43 7.73
C GLU A 114 20.93 -14.18 8.82
N MET A 115 19.85 -14.97 8.84
CA MET A 115 18.83 -14.90 9.90
C MET A 115 19.42 -15.14 11.30
N ARG A 116 20.32 -16.13 11.44
CA ARG A 116 21.02 -16.39 12.70
C ARG A 116 21.89 -15.19 13.14
N SER A 117 22.57 -14.54 12.19
CA SER A 117 23.41 -13.37 12.45
C SER A 117 22.57 -12.18 12.92
N LEU A 118 21.40 -11.95 12.29
CA LEU A 118 20.47 -10.90 12.71
C LEU A 118 19.95 -11.14 14.13
N ALA A 119 19.56 -12.38 14.45
CA ALA A 119 19.13 -12.74 15.80
C ALA A 119 20.24 -12.50 16.84
N PHE A 120 21.47 -12.93 16.51
CA PHE A 120 22.64 -12.76 17.37
C PHE A 120 23.01 -11.29 17.59
N LEU A 121 22.98 -10.47 16.53
CA LEU A 121 23.20 -9.02 16.62
C LEU A 121 22.14 -8.34 17.48
N GLY A 122 20.87 -8.68 17.28
CA GLY A 122 19.78 -8.14 18.10
C GLY A 122 19.97 -8.49 19.58
N ASP A 123 20.37 -9.72 19.91
CA ASP A 123 20.63 -10.14 21.29
C ASP A 123 21.76 -9.32 21.96
N LEU A 124 22.75 -8.87 21.19
CA LEU A 124 23.87 -8.04 21.67
C LEU A 124 23.52 -6.57 21.86
N GLN A 125 22.64 -6.00 21.03
CA GLN A 125 22.43 -4.55 21.00
C GLN A 125 21.90 -3.97 22.32
N LEU A 126 21.18 -4.76 23.13
CA LEU A 126 20.70 -4.28 24.42
C LEU A 126 21.84 -3.90 25.38
N VAL A 127 23.00 -4.56 25.27
CA VAL A 127 24.20 -4.32 26.10
C VAL A 127 25.17 -3.36 25.41
N VAL A 128 25.17 -3.30 24.08
CA VAL A 128 26.17 -2.57 23.29
C VAL A 128 25.69 -1.17 22.92
N THR A 129 24.42 -1.00 22.58
CA THR A 129 23.89 0.24 21.96
C THR A 129 22.56 0.68 22.57
N SER A 130 21.43 0.20 22.06
CA SER A 130 20.09 0.65 22.43
C SER A 130 19.01 -0.38 22.06
N SER A 131 17.83 -0.24 22.65
CA SER A 131 16.67 -1.05 22.26
C SER A 131 16.14 -0.72 20.85
N GLU A 132 16.49 0.45 20.31
CA GLU A 132 16.16 0.83 18.93
C GLU A 132 16.93 -0.03 17.92
N GLU A 133 18.25 -0.14 18.07
CA GLU A 133 19.07 -0.99 17.22
C GLU A 133 18.71 -2.47 17.38
N GLN A 134 18.37 -2.89 18.60
CA GLN A 134 17.84 -4.22 18.85
C GLN A 134 16.56 -4.49 18.04
N LEU A 135 15.57 -3.59 18.09
CA LEU A 135 14.33 -3.70 17.31
C LEU A 135 14.61 -3.69 15.81
N ARG A 136 15.55 -2.86 15.34
CA ARG A 136 15.94 -2.81 13.92
C ARG A 136 16.37 -4.18 13.42
N TYR A 137 17.29 -4.86 14.13
CA TYR A 137 17.76 -6.19 13.73
C TYR A 137 16.68 -7.27 13.82
N TYR A 138 15.81 -7.24 14.83
CA TYR A 138 14.72 -8.22 14.91
C TYR A 138 13.61 -7.98 13.89
N ASN A 139 13.32 -6.74 13.53
CA ASN A 139 12.39 -6.41 12.44
C ASN A 139 12.97 -6.83 11.08
N GLU A 140 14.27 -6.63 10.88
CA GLU A 140 14.97 -7.12 9.68
C GLU A 140 14.96 -8.66 9.61
N LEU A 141 15.18 -9.34 10.75
CA LEU A 141 15.04 -10.79 10.87
C LEU A 141 13.61 -11.24 10.54
N LEU A 142 12.60 -10.57 11.09
CA LEU A 142 11.20 -10.91 10.85
C LEU A 142 10.86 -10.80 9.36
N ALA A 143 11.22 -9.68 8.73
CA ALA A 143 10.98 -9.45 7.31
C ALA A 143 11.71 -10.48 6.42
N LEU A 144 12.97 -10.80 6.75
CA LEU A 144 13.72 -11.83 6.02
C LEU A 144 13.10 -13.22 6.20
N ALA A 145 12.72 -13.59 7.42
CA ALA A 145 12.09 -14.86 7.71
C ALA A 145 10.75 -15.01 6.98
N GLU A 146 9.92 -13.97 6.93
CA GLU A 146 8.68 -13.94 6.16
C GLU A 146 8.93 -14.08 4.66
N ALA A 147 9.90 -13.34 4.11
CA ALA A 147 10.26 -13.40 2.70
C ALA A 147 10.80 -14.78 2.27
N ARG A 148 11.39 -15.54 3.21
CA ARG A 148 11.92 -16.89 2.98
C ARG A 148 10.99 -18.00 3.45
N GLU A 149 9.78 -17.67 3.89
CA GLU A 149 8.81 -18.61 4.46
C GLU A 149 9.41 -19.46 5.60
N ASN A 150 10.35 -18.88 6.37
CA ASN A 150 11.01 -19.54 7.47
C ASN A 150 10.27 -19.27 8.78
N ASP A 151 9.28 -20.12 9.06
CA ASP A 151 8.44 -19.97 10.25
C ASP A 151 9.23 -20.01 11.58
N GLU A 152 10.31 -20.79 11.65
CA GLU A 152 11.09 -20.92 12.89
C GLU A 152 11.71 -19.58 13.30
N TYR A 153 12.38 -18.90 12.36
CA TYR A 153 12.95 -17.58 12.61
C TYR A 153 11.88 -16.49 12.70
N ARG A 154 10.74 -16.62 12.00
CA ARG A 154 9.61 -15.70 12.14
C ARG A 154 9.09 -15.69 13.58
N GLU A 155 8.77 -16.87 14.12
CA GLU A 155 8.27 -16.99 15.50
C GLU A 155 9.34 -16.61 16.53
N ALA A 156 10.62 -16.88 16.26
CA ALA A 156 11.72 -16.43 17.11
C ALA A 156 11.79 -14.89 17.14
N ALA A 157 11.74 -14.22 15.98
CA ALA A 157 11.76 -12.77 15.87
C ALA A 157 10.57 -12.12 16.60
N LEU A 158 9.37 -12.66 16.39
CA LEU A 158 8.15 -12.20 17.06
C LEU A 158 8.27 -12.26 18.59
N ASN A 159 8.80 -13.35 19.13
CA ASN A 159 9.03 -13.47 20.57
C ASN A 159 10.10 -12.49 21.09
N LYS A 160 11.17 -12.26 20.32
CA LYS A 160 12.23 -11.31 20.67
C LYS A 160 11.70 -9.86 20.68
N ILE A 161 10.89 -9.50 19.68
CA ILE A 161 10.17 -8.21 19.64
C ILE A 161 9.20 -8.09 20.82
N ALA A 162 8.47 -9.16 21.15
CA ALA A 162 7.55 -9.18 22.29
C ALA A 162 8.27 -8.95 23.64
N ASN A 163 9.51 -9.42 23.80
CA ASN A 163 10.30 -9.13 25.00
C ASN A 163 10.58 -7.62 25.14
N ILE A 164 10.82 -6.93 24.03
CA ILE A 164 11.06 -5.48 24.02
C ILE A 164 9.75 -4.73 24.27
N MET A 165 8.63 -5.26 23.76
CA MET A 165 7.30 -4.73 24.09
C MET A 165 7.03 -4.82 25.59
N ASP A 166 7.33 -5.95 26.25
CA ASP A 166 7.24 -6.06 27.72
C ASP A 166 8.12 -5.00 28.40
N LEU A 167 9.38 -4.85 27.99
CA LEU A 167 10.31 -3.87 28.54
C LEU A 167 9.76 -2.43 28.43
N SER A 168 9.20 -2.08 27.27
CA SER A 168 8.64 -0.76 26.98
C SER A 168 7.33 -0.43 27.73
N GLY A 169 6.71 -1.44 28.35
CA GLY A 169 5.38 -1.36 28.96
C GLY A 169 4.22 -1.63 28.00
N ALA A 170 4.49 -2.01 26.75
CA ALA A 170 3.50 -2.47 25.77
C ALA A 170 3.12 -3.96 25.97
N THR A 171 2.97 -4.40 27.23
CA THR A 171 2.79 -5.80 27.62
C THR A 171 1.57 -6.47 26.99
N GLU A 172 0.46 -5.75 26.81
CA GLU A 172 -0.72 -6.30 26.14
C GLU A 172 -0.43 -6.76 24.71
N LYS A 173 0.45 -6.04 23.99
CA LYS A 173 0.88 -6.40 22.63
C LYS A 173 1.80 -7.62 22.66
N ALA A 174 2.73 -7.67 23.60
CA ALA A 174 3.58 -8.84 23.82
C ALA A 174 2.74 -10.11 24.07
N VAL A 175 1.72 -9.99 24.94
CA VAL A 175 0.76 -11.07 25.22
C VAL A 175 0.01 -11.51 23.96
N ALA A 176 -0.45 -10.56 23.14
CA ALA A 176 -1.16 -10.86 21.90
C ALA A 176 -0.28 -11.66 20.91
N ILE A 177 0.96 -11.21 20.71
CA ILE A 177 1.95 -11.90 19.86
C ILE A 177 2.22 -13.31 20.39
N ARG A 178 2.48 -13.46 21.69
CA ARG A 178 2.77 -14.77 22.30
C ARG A 178 1.60 -15.74 22.17
N LYS A 179 0.35 -15.27 22.28
CA LYS A 179 -0.85 -16.08 22.01
C LYS A 179 -0.94 -16.53 20.56
N GLN A 180 -0.59 -15.67 19.61
CA GLN A 180 -0.53 -16.03 18.19
C GLN A 180 0.55 -17.10 17.94
N THR A 181 1.75 -16.93 18.49
CA THR A 181 2.83 -17.92 18.40
C THR A 181 2.46 -19.27 19.02
N ILE A 182 1.78 -19.26 20.18
CA ILE A 182 1.25 -20.51 20.78
C ILE A 182 0.25 -21.18 19.82
N THR A 183 -0.68 -20.41 19.27
CA THR A 183 -1.69 -20.91 18.32
C THR A 183 -1.02 -21.50 17.07
N TYR A 184 0.02 -20.84 16.56
CA TYR A 184 0.83 -21.35 15.46
C TYR A 184 1.44 -22.72 15.80
N TYR A 185 2.18 -22.85 16.91
CA TYR A 185 2.81 -24.12 17.27
C TYR A 185 1.80 -25.22 17.61
N GLN A 186 0.64 -24.88 18.18
CA GLN A 186 -0.44 -25.84 18.41
C GLN A 186 -0.95 -26.44 17.09
N ASN A 187 -1.03 -25.63 16.04
CA ASN A 187 -1.55 -26.03 14.74
C ASN A 187 -0.49 -26.52 13.75
N ARG A 188 0.81 -26.28 14.02
CA ARG A 188 1.90 -26.76 13.18
C ARG A 188 1.88 -28.31 13.11
N PRO A 189 1.83 -28.89 11.90
CA PRO A 189 1.86 -30.35 11.73
C PRO A 189 3.24 -30.89 12.11
N ILE A 190 3.26 -32.16 12.51
CA ILE A 190 4.49 -32.89 12.84
C ILE A 190 4.94 -33.62 11.57
N ASP A 191 6.24 -33.54 11.28
CA ASP A 191 6.87 -34.21 10.15
C ASP A 191 8.30 -34.67 10.53
N THR A 192 9.09 -35.12 9.54
CA THR A 192 10.45 -35.63 9.76
C THR A 192 11.44 -34.55 10.22
N SER A 193 11.15 -33.28 9.92
CA SER A 193 11.96 -32.11 10.28
C SER A 193 11.47 -31.41 11.55
N TYR A 194 10.21 -31.66 11.96
CA TYR A 194 9.59 -31.07 13.14
C TYR A 194 8.86 -32.11 13.98
N THR A 195 9.53 -32.58 15.03
CA THR A 195 9.05 -33.69 15.86
C THR A 195 8.07 -33.25 16.94
N GLN A 196 7.39 -34.21 17.58
CA GLN A 196 6.55 -33.92 18.76
C GLN A 196 7.34 -33.28 19.90
N LYS A 197 8.63 -33.65 20.06
CA LYS A 197 9.55 -33.04 21.01
C LYS A 197 9.79 -31.57 20.69
N ASP A 198 10.03 -31.24 19.42
CA ASP A 198 10.24 -29.85 18.97
C ASP A 198 8.99 -29.00 19.22
N LYS A 199 7.82 -29.56 18.93
CA LYS A 199 6.52 -28.94 19.24
C LYS A 199 6.32 -28.67 20.71
N ASN A 200 6.56 -29.67 21.55
CA ASN A 200 6.42 -29.52 23.01
C ASN A 200 7.42 -28.50 23.57
N SER A 201 8.66 -28.51 23.07
CA SER A 201 9.71 -27.57 23.45
C SER A 201 9.35 -26.13 23.07
N ALA A 202 8.86 -25.90 21.86
CA ALA A 202 8.44 -24.59 21.37
C ALA A 202 7.21 -24.05 22.15
N LEU A 203 6.21 -24.90 22.36
CA LEU A 203 5.03 -24.54 23.17
C LEU A 203 5.41 -24.20 24.60
N LEU A 204 6.30 -24.99 25.21
CA LEU A 204 6.73 -24.76 26.59
C LEU A 204 7.43 -23.41 26.73
N ARG A 205 8.38 -23.09 25.83
CA ARG A 205 9.03 -21.76 25.81
C ARG A 205 8.01 -20.64 25.64
N SER A 206 7.05 -20.81 24.72
CA SER A 206 6.03 -19.80 24.43
C SER A 206 5.09 -19.57 25.62
N TYR A 207 4.62 -20.64 26.28
CA TYR A 207 3.83 -20.52 27.51
C TYR A 207 4.65 -19.93 28.66
N ASN A 208 5.94 -20.26 28.76
CA ASN A 208 6.80 -19.67 29.78
C ASN A 208 6.89 -18.15 29.62
N LEU A 209 7.21 -17.69 28.41
CA LEU A 209 7.24 -16.26 28.07
C LEU A 209 5.87 -15.60 28.32
N LEU A 210 4.77 -16.23 27.89
CA LEU A 210 3.43 -15.71 28.16
C LEU A 210 3.16 -15.56 29.67
N GLY A 211 3.57 -16.53 30.48
CA GLY A 211 3.50 -16.46 31.94
C GLY A 211 4.28 -15.28 32.49
N THR A 212 5.50 -15.05 32.01
CA THR A 212 6.31 -13.88 32.41
C THR A 212 5.65 -12.55 32.03
N SER A 213 5.09 -12.39 30.82
CA SER A 213 4.32 -11.17 30.47
C SER A 213 3.19 -10.93 31.46
N TYR A 214 2.44 -11.98 31.81
CA TYR A 214 1.32 -11.84 32.74
C TYR A 214 1.78 -11.38 34.13
N LEU A 215 2.91 -11.89 34.62
CA LEU A 215 3.48 -11.43 35.88
C LEU A 215 3.93 -9.97 35.79
N ASN A 216 4.55 -9.56 34.69
CA ASN A 216 4.94 -8.16 34.46
C ASN A 216 3.72 -7.20 34.38
N ALA A 217 2.52 -7.73 34.10
CA ALA A 217 1.26 -7.00 34.10
C ALA A 217 0.43 -7.18 35.38
N ASP A 218 1.01 -7.76 36.44
CA ASP A 218 0.33 -8.10 37.70
C ASP A 218 -0.88 -9.06 37.56
N GLN A 219 -0.94 -9.83 36.47
CA GLN A 219 -2.00 -10.79 36.16
C GLN A 219 -1.66 -12.20 36.66
N ILE A 220 -1.56 -12.37 37.98
CA ILE A 220 -1.11 -13.62 38.62
C ILE A 220 -1.97 -14.83 38.21
N ASP A 221 -3.30 -14.69 38.15
CA ASP A 221 -4.18 -15.81 37.79
C ASP A 221 -3.99 -16.27 36.33
N SER A 222 -3.71 -15.33 35.42
CA SER A 222 -3.34 -15.66 34.03
C SER A 222 -1.99 -16.37 33.96
N ALA A 223 -1.01 -15.95 34.77
CA ALA A 223 0.29 -16.61 34.86
C ALA A 223 0.19 -18.05 35.37
N LYS A 224 -0.69 -18.32 36.35
CA LYS A 224 -0.97 -19.70 36.83
C LYS A 224 -1.48 -20.62 35.73
N ILE A 225 -2.32 -20.11 34.83
CA ILE A 225 -2.81 -20.88 33.67
C ILE A 225 -1.64 -21.24 32.75
N ALA A 226 -0.75 -20.29 32.45
CA ALA A 226 0.43 -20.53 31.62
C ALA A 226 1.38 -21.56 32.26
N VAL A 227 1.64 -21.47 33.56
CA VAL A 227 2.43 -22.44 34.33
C VAL A 227 1.83 -23.85 34.30
N LYS A 228 0.50 -23.97 34.36
CA LYS A 228 -0.14 -25.27 34.25
C LYS A 228 0.19 -25.93 32.90
N GLN A 229 0.16 -25.16 31.81
CA GLN A 229 0.51 -25.65 30.48
C GLN A 229 1.98 -26.09 30.39
N THR A 230 2.92 -25.32 30.97
CA THR A 230 4.33 -25.70 30.96
C THR A 230 4.59 -27.02 31.72
N LYS A 231 3.94 -27.23 32.87
CA LYS A 231 4.03 -28.50 33.62
C LYS A 231 3.53 -29.70 32.83
N GLU A 232 2.38 -29.57 32.17
CA GLU A 232 1.82 -30.64 31.34
C GLU A 232 2.75 -31.04 30.19
N LEU A 233 3.51 -30.09 29.62
CA LEU A 233 4.46 -30.34 28.52
C LEU A 233 5.74 -31.04 28.97
N VAL A 234 6.30 -30.69 30.13
CA VAL A 234 7.54 -31.33 30.65
C VAL A 234 7.34 -32.84 30.85
N THR A 235 6.14 -33.25 31.26
CA THR A 235 5.85 -34.67 31.54
C THR A 235 5.82 -35.58 30.31
N LYS A 236 5.84 -35.03 29.09
CA LYS A 236 5.46 -35.79 27.88
C LYS A 236 6.61 -36.36 27.06
N GLU A 237 7.82 -35.78 27.08
CA GLU A 237 8.95 -36.20 26.20
C GLU A 237 10.25 -35.38 26.38
N LEU A 238 10.24 -34.40 27.29
CA LEU A 238 11.32 -33.43 27.44
C LEU A 238 12.27 -33.87 28.56
N ASP A 239 13.55 -33.51 28.42
CA ASP A 239 14.53 -33.72 29.49
C ASP A 239 14.19 -32.90 30.74
N SER A 240 14.82 -33.25 31.86
CA SER A 240 14.57 -32.59 33.13
C SER A 240 14.88 -31.10 33.10
N CYS A 241 15.82 -30.62 32.27
CA CYS A 241 16.23 -29.22 32.26
C CYS A 241 15.11 -28.27 31.84
N TYR A 242 14.14 -28.74 31.04
CA TYR A 242 12.92 -27.99 30.72
C TYR A 242 12.02 -27.74 31.95
N ALA A 243 12.17 -28.49 33.04
CA ALA A 243 11.44 -28.24 34.27
C ALA A 243 11.81 -26.89 34.91
N THR A 244 13.00 -26.35 34.63
CA THR A 244 13.44 -25.05 35.13
C THR A 244 12.43 -23.94 34.82
N PHE A 245 11.85 -23.93 33.62
CA PHE A 245 10.88 -22.92 33.18
C PHE A 245 9.67 -22.82 34.12
N HIS A 246 9.02 -23.94 34.43
CA HIS A 246 7.85 -23.90 35.32
C HIS A 246 8.24 -23.67 36.78
N TYR A 247 9.39 -24.14 37.24
CA TYR A 247 9.85 -23.88 38.61
C TYR A 247 10.18 -22.40 38.85
N VAL A 248 10.77 -21.72 37.86
CA VAL A 248 11.00 -20.26 37.94
C VAL A 248 9.67 -19.53 38.03
N LEU A 249 8.72 -19.81 37.12
CA LEU A 249 7.41 -19.16 37.16
C LEU A 249 6.60 -19.48 38.43
N ASP A 250 6.63 -20.72 38.92
CA ASP A 250 6.02 -21.08 40.21
C ASP A 250 6.66 -20.29 41.36
N GLY A 251 7.98 -20.07 41.29
CA GLY A 251 8.72 -19.25 42.24
C GLY A 251 8.26 -17.80 42.21
N GLU A 252 8.19 -17.19 41.03
CA GLU A 252 7.72 -15.81 40.86
C GLU A 252 6.26 -15.63 41.31
N ILE A 253 5.36 -16.55 40.92
CA ILE A 253 3.96 -16.54 41.36
C ILE A 253 3.88 -16.62 42.89
N ALA A 254 4.64 -17.53 43.50
CA ALA A 254 4.67 -17.66 44.95
C ALA A 254 5.23 -16.42 45.64
N PHE A 255 6.25 -15.79 45.06
CA PHE A 255 6.83 -14.55 45.57
C PHE A 255 5.80 -13.40 45.52
N MET A 256 5.11 -13.20 44.39
CA MET A 256 4.08 -12.17 44.24
C MET A 256 2.88 -12.38 45.16
N GLU A 257 2.58 -13.63 45.53
CA GLU A 257 1.55 -13.98 46.51
C GLU A 257 2.05 -13.95 47.97
N ALA A 258 3.27 -13.45 48.21
CA ALA A 258 3.94 -13.43 49.53
C ALA A 258 4.08 -14.82 50.19
N ARG A 259 4.09 -15.90 49.41
CA ARG A 259 4.31 -17.29 49.86
C ARG A 259 5.80 -17.64 49.81
N PHE A 260 6.62 -16.97 50.62
CA PHE A 260 8.08 -16.99 50.51
C PHE A 260 8.72 -18.38 50.65
N ASP A 261 8.23 -19.25 51.53
CA ASP A 261 8.74 -20.63 51.64
C ASP A 261 8.47 -21.45 50.39
N ALA A 262 7.30 -21.25 49.76
CA ALA A 262 6.99 -21.90 48.49
C ALA A 262 7.86 -21.35 47.37
N ALA A 263 8.09 -20.03 47.34
CA ALA A 263 8.99 -19.39 46.38
C ALA A 263 10.41 -19.95 46.49
N ARG A 264 10.97 -19.98 47.71
CA ARG A 264 12.30 -20.53 48.02
C ARG A 264 12.45 -21.97 47.54
N ASN A 265 11.43 -22.81 47.80
CA ASN A 265 11.43 -24.21 47.38
C ASN A 265 11.37 -24.37 45.85
N SER A 266 10.57 -23.56 45.17
CA SER A 266 10.49 -23.58 43.71
C SER A 266 11.80 -23.15 43.05
N TYR A 267 12.40 -22.04 43.50
CA TYR A 267 13.70 -21.60 42.98
C TYR A 267 14.81 -22.60 43.28
N LYS A 268 14.81 -23.23 44.47
CA LYS A 268 15.77 -24.30 44.80
C LYS A 268 15.69 -25.46 43.80
N LYS A 269 14.48 -25.84 43.37
CA LYS A 269 14.30 -26.85 42.32
C LYS A 269 14.79 -26.35 40.97
N ALA A 270 14.46 -25.11 40.58
CA ALA A 270 14.90 -24.52 39.31
C ALA A 270 16.43 -24.60 39.14
N TYR A 271 17.20 -24.15 40.13
CA TYR A 271 18.66 -24.15 40.08
C TYR A 271 19.31 -25.52 40.30
N ALA A 272 18.57 -26.52 40.81
CA ALA A 272 19.09 -27.88 41.01
C ALA A 272 18.93 -28.77 39.78
N VAL A 273 17.91 -28.50 38.96
CA VAL A 273 17.53 -29.39 37.85
C VAL A 273 18.42 -29.20 36.63
N CYS A 274 18.89 -27.98 36.37
CA CYS A 274 19.83 -27.67 35.31
C CYS A 274 20.94 -26.78 35.87
N PRO A 275 21.93 -27.34 36.58
CA PRO A 275 23.04 -26.55 37.08
C PRO A 275 23.85 -25.96 35.92
N SER A 276 24.35 -24.75 36.12
CA SER A 276 25.21 -24.05 35.15
C SER A 276 26.38 -23.43 35.90
N ASP A 277 27.57 -23.58 35.32
CA ASP A 277 28.81 -23.02 35.85
C ASP A 277 29.06 -21.58 35.36
N TYR A 278 28.09 -20.98 34.66
CA TYR A 278 28.24 -19.62 34.14
C TYR A 278 28.04 -18.58 35.25
N ASP A 279 29.01 -17.68 35.44
CA ASP A 279 29.06 -16.77 36.59
C ASP A 279 27.80 -15.92 36.79
N ILE A 280 27.15 -15.48 35.69
CA ILE A 280 25.90 -14.70 35.78
C ILE A 280 24.75 -15.50 36.40
N VAL A 281 24.75 -16.83 36.27
CA VAL A 281 23.72 -17.70 36.86
C VAL A 281 23.86 -17.68 38.39
N ALA A 282 25.09 -17.60 38.91
CA ALA A 282 25.32 -17.43 40.34
C ALA A 282 24.81 -16.08 40.85
N LEU A 283 25.01 -15.00 40.09
CA LEU A 283 24.45 -13.68 40.42
C LEU A 283 22.91 -13.68 40.39
N ASN A 284 22.30 -14.23 39.33
CA ASN A 284 20.85 -14.35 39.21
C ASN A 284 20.25 -15.19 40.34
N LYS A 285 20.95 -16.24 40.76
CA LYS A 285 20.59 -17.06 41.91
C LYS A 285 20.64 -16.25 43.20
N ALA A 286 21.70 -15.49 43.42
CA ALA A 286 21.82 -14.61 44.58
C ALA A 286 20.69 -13.58 44.63
N TYR A 287 20.38 -12.93 43.51
CA TYR A 287 19.22 -12.05 43.39
C TYR A 287 17.91 -12.73 43.76
N THR A 288 17.65 -13.90 43.15
CA THR A 288 16.39 -14.64 43.31
C THR A 288 16.15 -15.06 44.76
N PHE A 289 17.17 -15.55 45.47
CA PHE A 289 17.04 -15.88 46.88
C PHE A 289 17.06 -14.62 47.76
N GLY A 290 17.89 -13.63 47.42
CA GLY A 290 17.98 -12.37 48.14
C GLY A 290 16.64 -11.64 48.21
N LYS A 291 15.95 -11.47 47.07
CA LYS A 291 14.61 -10.84 47.04
C LYS A 291 13.58 -11.58 47.89
N VAL A 292 13.65 -12.92 47.92
CA VAL A 292 12.76 -13.74 48.76
C VAL A 292 13.03 -13.49 50.24
N GLU A 293 14.29 -13.39 50.65
CA GLU A 293 14.64 -13.08 52.04
C GLU A 293 14.30 -11.64 52.43
N VAL A 294 14.42 -10.66 51.52
CA VAL A 294 13.93 -9.29 51.76
C VAL A 294 12.42 -9.31 51.98
N GLY A 295 11.66 -9.97 51.10
CA GLY A 295 10.20 -10.07 51.22
C GLY A 295 9.76 -10.81 52.49
N ALA A 296 10.54 -11.79 52.94
CA ALA A 296 10.32 -12.52 54.19
C ALA A 296 10.85 -11.77 55.44
N GLU A 297 11.32 -10.53 55.30
CA GLU A 297 11.89 -9.69 56.36
C GLU A 297 13.16 -10.27 57.02
N ASN A 298 13.83 -11.22 56.37
CA ASN A 298 15.08 -11.84 56.80
C ASN A 298 16.29 -11.03 56.31
N TYR A 299 16.33 -9.73 56.65
CA TYR A 299 17.25 -8.77 56.03
C TYR A 299 18.74 -9.10 56.17
N GLN A 300 19.16 -9.69 57.30
CA GLN A 300 20.56 -10.10 57.50
C GLN A 300 20.98 -11.22 56.53
N GLU A 301 20.10 -12.19 56.30
CA GLU A 301 20.35 -13.27 55.36
C GLU A 301 20.27 -12.77 53.91
N ALA A 302 19.35 -11.84 53.62
CA ALA A 302 19.29 -11.18 52.32
C ALA A 302 20.60 -10.47 51.98
N ILE A 303 21.15 -9.66 52.91
CA ILE A 303 22.45 -9.01 52.76
C ILE A 303 23.54 -10.04 52.50
N ARG A 304 23.59 -11.11 53.30
CA ARG A 304 24.61 -12.16 53.16
C ARG A 304 24.60 -12.77 51.75
N ILE A 305 23.41 -13.13 51.25
CA ILE A 305 23.23 -13.76 49.94
C ILE A 305 23.58 -12.77 48.82
N LEU A 306 23.03 -11.56 48.87
CA LEU A 306 23.20 -10.55 47.82
C LEU A 306 24.65 -10.03 47.77
N GLN A 307 25.29 -9.82 48.91
CA GLN A 307 26.69 -9.42 48.96
C GLN A 307 27.60 -10.52 48.41
N GLN A 308 27.38 -11.77 48.81
CA GLN A 308 28.12 -12.92 48.28
C GLN A 308 27.99 -13.03 46.75
N GLY A 309 26.83 -12.68 46.18
CA GLY A 309 26.64 -12.62 44.73
C GLY A 309 27.55 -11.60 44.06
N LEU A 310 27.68 -10.38 44.63
CA LEU A 310 28.55 -9.33 44.10
C LEU A 310 30.04 -9.60 44.36
N ASP A 311 30.38 -10.26 45.46
CA ASP A 311 31.77 -10.63 45.76
C ASP A 311 32.31 -11.66 44.75
N ASN A 312 31.42 -12.52 44.22
CA ASN A 312 31.76 -13.52 43.22
C ASN A 312 31.59 -13.03 41.78
N TYR A 313 30.96 -11.87 41.56
CA TYR A 313 30.64 -11.36 40.23
C TYR A 313 30.95 -9.86 40.13
N HIS A 314 32.04 -9.54 39.43
CA HIS A 314 32.37 -8.14 39.15
C HIS A 314 31.49 -7.58 38.03
N VAL A 315 30.50 -6.76 38.36
CA VAL A 315 29.63 -6.07 37.39
C VAL A 315 30.45 -5.10 36.53
N THR A 316 30.29 -5.17 35.21
CA THR A 316 30.95 -4.22 34.28
C THR A 316 30.07 -3.00 34.02
N ALA A 317 30.67 -1.92 33.52
CA ALA A 317 29.91 -0.72 33.14
C ALA A 317 28.78 -1.00 32.13
N ALA A 318 28.97 -1.97 31.21
CA ALA A 318 27.96 -2.34 30.22
C ALA A 318 26.76 -3.10 30.82
N GLU A 319 26.93 -3.67 32.02
CA GLU A 319 25.90 -4.43 32.71
C GLU A 319 25.24 -3.65 33.84
N GLU A 320 25.81 -2.52 34.24
CA GLU A 320 25.34 -1.72 35.37
C GLU A 320 23.86 -1.36 35.22
N GLY A 321 23.40 -1.11 33.98
CA GLY A 321 21.99 -0.83 33.62
C GLY A 321 20.97 -1.92 34.01
N PHE A 322 21.42 -3.17 34.20
CA PHE A 322 20.56 -4.31 34.54
C PHE A 322 20.57 -4.64 36.04
N MET A 323 21.36 -3.93 36.84
CA MET A 323 21.51 -4.20 38.28
C MET A 323 20.49 -3.48 39.16
N LYS A 324 19.53 -2.78 38.56
CA LYS A 324 18.55 -1.90 39.24
C LYS A 324 17.91 -2.63 40.43
N ASP A 325 17.21 -3.71 40.14
CA ASP A 325 16.41 -4.42 41.15
C ASP A 325 17.34 -5.09 42.18
N TYR A 326 18.54 -5.49 41.78
CA TYR A 326 19.54 -6.05 42.70
C TYR A 326 19.97 -5.03 43.76
N TYR A 327 20.29 -3.82 43.32
CA TYR A 327 20.68 -2.73 44.22
C TYR A 327 19.52 -2.23 45.07
N GLU A 328 18.29 -2.24 44.54
CA GLU A 328 17.09 -1.97 45.32
C GLU A 328 16.96 -2.95 46.50
N GLN A 329 17.10 -4.26 46.26
CA GLN A 329 17.02 -5.26 47.33
C GLN A 329 18.12 -5.08 48.39
N LEU A 330 19.35 -4.74 47.98
CA LEU A 330 20.43 -4.45 48.92
C LEU A 330 20.18 -3.18 49.73
N ALA A 331 19.72 -2.10 49.09
CA ALA A 331 19.39 -0.85 49.75
C ALA A 331 18.29 -1.07 50.80
N GLU A 332 17.25 -1.82 50.43
CA GLU A 332 16.13 -2.16 51.32
C GLU A 332 16.61 -2.98 52.53
N ALA A 333 17.42 -4.02 52.30
CA ALA A 333 17.91 -4.86 53.37
C ALA A 333 18.84 -4.09 54.35
N TYR A 334 19.76 -3.26 53.84
CA TYR A 334 20.62 -2.44 54.70
C TYR A 334 19.85 -1.37 55.48
N LYS A 335 18.84 -0.74 54.85
CA LYS A 335 17.95 0.22 55.53
C LYS A 335 17.29 -0.40 56.76
N HIS A 336 16.79 -1.63 56.64
CA HIS A 336 16.10 -2.33 57.73
C HIS A 336 17.03 -2.92 58.80
N THR A 337 18.32 -3.10 58.50
CA THR A 337 19.33 -3.51 59.50
C THR A 337 19.99 -2.33 60.21
N GLY A 338 19.72 -1.09 59.78
CA GLY A 338 20.24 0.14 60.39
C GLY A 338 21.61 0.58 59.86
N ASP A 339 22.15 -0.09 58.83
CA ASP A 339 23.36 0.33 58.13
C ASP A 339 23.00 1.37 57.05
N PHE A 340 22.69 2.58 57.50
CA PHE A 340 22.22 3.65 56.62
C PHE A 340 23.27 4.13 55.62
N GLU A 341 24.56 3.95 55.91
CA GLU A 341 25.65 4.29 54.99
C GLU A 341 25.59 3.40 53.76
N ARG A 342 25.55 2.06 53.95
CA ARG A 342 25.41 1.12 52.84
C ARG A 342 24.05 1.20 52.16
N ALA A 343 22.99 1.44 52.93
CA ALA A 343 21.67 1.66 52.36
C ALA A 343 21.68 2.86 51.40
N SER A 344 22.28 3.99 51.80
CA SER A 344 22.43 5.17 50.93
C SER A 344 23.29 4.87 49.71
N TYR A 345 24.42 4.17 49.88
CA TYR A 345 25.29 3.78 48.77
C TYR A 345 24.56 2.95 47.70
N TYR A 346 23.85 1.89 48.11
CA TYR A 346 23.10 1.05 47.17
C TYR A 346 21.87 1.76 46.61
N PHE A 347 21.26 2.68 47.36
CA PHE A 347 20.17 3.50 46.86
C PHE A 347 20.65 4.47 45.77
N GLU A 348 21.82 5.10 45.93
CA GLU A 348 22.43 5.94 44.88
C GLU A 348 22.77 5.12 43.62
N LYS A 349 23.28 3.89 43.80
CA LYS A 349 23.48 2.96 42.68
C LYS A 349 22.16 2.61 41.99
N TYR A 350 21.13 2.26 42.76
CA TYR A 350 19.79 2.02 42.24
C TYR A 350 19.28 3.21 41.41
N LEU A 351 19.39 4.44 41.90
CA LEU A 351 18.94 5.64 41.17
C LEU A 351 19.71 5.84 39.87
N THR A 352 21.03 5.65 39.90
CA THR A 352 21.88 5.78 38.70
C THR A 352 21.52 4.71 37.67
N THR A 353 21.36 3.47 38.10
CA THR A 353 20.96 2.36 37.24
C THR A 353 19.53 2.50 36.72
N GLN A 354 18.61 3.03 37.52
CA GLN A 354 17.23 3.32 37.12
C GLN A 354 17.20 4.30 35.93
N GLU A 355 18.06 5.33 35.93
CA GLU A 355 18.17 6.26 34.81
C GLU A 355 18.60 5.56 33.51
N GLU A 356 19.60 4.67 33.58
CA GLU A 356 20.05 3.87 32.43
C GLU A 356 18.97 2.90 31.93
N TYR A 357 18.28 2.23 32.85
CA TYR A 357 17.16 1.36 32.52
C TYR A 357 16.01 2.13 31.84
N ASP A 358 15.68 3.33 32.33
CA ASP A 358 14.64 4.17 31.75
C ASP A 358 15.02 4.64 30.34
N LYS A 359 16.30 4.94 30.07
CA LYS A 359 16.78 5.22 28.69
C LYS A 359 16.51 4.06 27.75
N LEU A 360 16.80 2.82 28.17
CA LEU A 360 16.52 1.62 27.37
C LEU A 360 15.01 1.48 27.12
N LYS A 361 14.22 1.53 28.19
CA LYS A 361 12.76 1.43 28.13
C LYS A 361 12.12 2.49 27.23
N ASP A 362 12.54 3.75 27.37
CA ASP A 362 11.99 4.86 26.60
C ASP A 362 12.41 4.76 25.12
N SER A 363 13.63 4.33 24.82
CA SER A 363 14.06 4.10 23.44
C SER A 363 13.18 3.05 22.74
N ALA A 364 12.91 1.92 23.41
CA ALA A 364 12.00 0.89 22.92
C ALA A 364 10.58 1.44 22.68
N LYS A 365 10.06 2.19 23.66
CA LYS A 365 8.73 2.79 23.60
C LYS A 365 8.58 3.77 22.44
N GLN A 366 9.59 4.61 22.19
CA GLN A 366 9.55 5.57 21.09
C GLN A 366 9.48 4.90 19.71
N VAL A 367 10.24 3.81 19.52
CA VAL A 367 10.20 3.03 18.27
C VAL A 367 8.83 2.38 18.06
N ILE A 368 8.29 1.72 19.09
CA ILE A 368 6.97 1.08 19.01
C ILE A 368 5.87 2.12 18.68
N LEU A 369 5.90 3.28 19.33
CA LEU A 369 4.96 4.37 19.04
C LEU A 369 5.16 5.01 17.65
N ALA A 370 6.39 5.01 17.12
CA ALA A 370 6.66 5.47 15.76
C ALA A 370 6.04 4.53 14.72
N ASP A 371 6.22 3.22 14.89
CA ASP A 371 5.64 2.19 14.03
C ASP A 371 4.11 2.25 14.01
N GLU A 372 3.49 2.45 15.18
CA GLU A 372 2.04 2.64 15.30
C GLU A 372 1.54 3.87 14.54
N ARG A 373 2.23 5.01 14.71
CA ARG A 373 1.88 6.24 13.99
C ARG A 373 2.00 6.05 12.49
N ALA A 374 3.02 5.32 12.03
CA ALA A 374 3.20 5.01 10.61
C ALA A 374 2.11 4.06 10.08
N ALA A 375 1.73 3.02 10.83
CA ALA A 375 0.65 2.11 10.47
C ALA A 375 -0.71 2.82 10.41
N PHE A 376 -1.05 3.59 11.44
CA PHE A 376 -2.28 4.39 11.47
C PHE A 376 -2.32 5.39 10.32
N LYS A 377 -1.19 6.05 10.02
CA LYS A 377 -1.13 7.00 8.92
C LYS A 377 -1.37 6.34 7.56
N ARG A 378 -0.83 5.15 7.32
CA ARG A 378 -1.11 4.38 6.08
C ARG A 378 -2.59 4.07 5.94
N GLU A 379 -3.21 3.52 6.98
CA GLU A 379 -4.65 3.21 6.98
C GLU A 379 -5.50 4.48 6.79
N PHE A 380 -5.14 5.57 7.47
CA PHE A 380 -5.80 6.86 7.30
C PHE A 380 -5.68 7.41 5.88
N ASP A 381 -4.48 7.35 5.28
CA ASP A 381 -4.23 7.82 3.93
C ASP A 381 -4.98 6.95 2.89
N GLU A 382 -5.09 5.64 3.11
CA GLU A 382 -5.92 4.72 2.30
C GLU A 382 -7.41 5.07 2.38
N LEU A 383 -7.96 5.21 3.58
CA LEU A 383 -9.36 5.61 3.80
C LEU A 383 -9.66 7.00 3.22
N LYS A 384 -8.70 7.92 3.33
CA LYS A 384 -8.80 9.25 2.73
C LYS A 384 -8.83 9.17 1.20
N ALA A 385 -7.95 8.38 0.60
CA ALA A 385 -7.93 8.17 -0.85
C ALA A 385 -9.23 7.53 -1.36
N GLU A 386 -9.78 6.55 -0.64
CA GLU A 386 -11.07 5.93 -0.96
C GLU A 386 -12.21 6.96 -0.93
N LYS A 387 -12.25 7.81 0.11
CA LYS A 387 -13.24 8.89 0.24
C LYS A 387 -13.11 9.93 -0.88
N GLU A 388 -11.89 10.36 -1.19
CA GLU A 388 -11.63 11.33 -2.27
C GLU A 388 -12.01 10.76 -3.63
N TYR A 389 -11.71 9.47 -3.89
CA TYR A 389 -12.14 8.78 -5.10
C TYR A 389 -13.68 8.76 -5.24
N GLY A 390 -14.38 8.41 -4.15
CA GLY A 390 -15.85 8.43 -4.11
C GLY A 390 -16.45 9.81 -4.37
N GLN A 391 -15.89 10.86 -3.75
CA GLN A 391 -16.31 12.25 -3.97
C GLN A 391 -16.06 12.71 -5.40
N ASN A 392 -14.89 12.40 -5.97
CA ASN A 392 -14.56 12.76 -7.35
C ASN A 392 -15.51 12.08 -8.35
N LYS A 393 -15.85 10.80 -8.14
CA LYS A 393 -16.84 10.09 -8.97
C LYS A 393 -18.21 10.78 -8.94
N LEU A 394 -18.67 11.20 -7.76
CA LEU A 394 -19.92 11.95 -7.63
C LEU A 394 -19.83 13.30 -8.37
N ASN A 395 -18.73 14.04 -8.23
CA ASN A 395 -18.52 15.31 -8.92
C ASN A 395 -18.53 15.14 -10.45
N TYR A 396 -17.86 14.12 -10.99
CA TYR A 396 -17.89 13.83 -12.44
C TYR A 396 -19.28 13.44 -12.92
N PHE A 397 -20.03 12.68 -12.12
CA PHE A 397 -21.43 12.35 -12.43
C PHE A 397 -22.30 13.62 -12.48
N LEU A 398 -22.17 14.51 -11.50
CA LEU A 398 -22.90 15.78 -11.46
C LEU A 398 -22.53 16.71 -12.62
N LEU A 399 -21.25 16.77 -12.99
CA LEU A 399 -20.78 17.53 -14.16
C LEU A 399 -21.36 16.96 -15.46
N GLY A 400 -21.32 15.64 -15.63
CA GLY A 400 -21.91 14.97 -16.79
C GLY A 400 -23.42 15.18 -16.89
N ALA A 401 -24.15 15.05 -15.79
CA ALA A 401 -25.58 15.32 -15.73
C ALA A 401 -25.90 16.79 -16.07
N SER A 402 -25.12 17.74 -15.56
CA SER A 402 -25.26 19.17 -15.86
C SER A 402 -25.06 19.47 -17.35
N LEU A 403 -24.07 18.83 -17.99
CA LEU A 403 -23.81 18.98 -19.42
C LEU A 403 -24.98 18.46 -20.27
N ILE A 404 -25.56 17.31 -19.90
CA ILE A 404 -26.74 16.74 -20.58
C ILE A 404 -27.92 17.69 -20.48
N ILE A 405 -28.18 18.25 -19.29
CA ILE A 405 -29.26 19.21 -19.07
C ILE A 405 -29.07 20.45 -19.96
N LEU A 406 -27.85 20.98 -20.08
CA LEU A 406 -27.54 22.12 -20.94
C LEU A 406 -27.79 21.83 -22.42
N VAL A 407 -27.42 20.63 -22.90
CA VAL A 407 -27.68 20.21 -24.28
C VAL A 407 -29.19 20.10 -24.54
N LEU A 408 -29.94 19.49 -23.62
CA LEU A 408 -31.39 19.38 -23.72
C LEU A 408 -32.07 20.76 -23.74
N LEU A 409 -31.64 21.69 -22.87
CA LEU A 409 -32.14 23.07 -22.86
C LEU A 409 -31.83 23.79 -24.18
N PHE A 410 -30.63 23.62 -24.74
CA PHE A 410 -30.28 24.19 -26.03
C PHE A 410 -31.16 23.65 -27.17
N LEU A 411 -31.39 22.33 -27.21
CA LEU A 411 -32.27 21.71 -28.21
C LEU A 411 -33.72 22.19 -28.07
N LEU A 412 -34.23 22.32 -26.84
CA LEU A 412 -35.56 22.86 -26.56
C LEU A 412 -35.68 24.33 -27.02
N LEU A 413 -34.69 25.17 -26.71
CA LEU A 413 -34.66 26.56 -27.16
C LEU A 413 -34.62 26.68 -28.69
N LYS A 414 -33.79 25.86 -29.35
CA LYS A 414 -33.73 25.80 -30.82
C LYS A 414 -35.07 25.38 -31.40
N PHE A 415 -35.67 24.32 -30.89
CA PHE A 415 -36.99 23.84 -31.31
C PHE A 415 -38.06 24.92 -31.16
N TYR A 416 -38.11 25.61 -30.01
CA TYR A 416 -39.06 26.69 -29.76
C TYR A 416 -38.87 27.87 -30.71
N ARG A 417 -37.61 28.28 -30.97
CA ARG A 417 -37.31 29.35 -31.93
C ARG A 417 -37.74 28.98 -33.35
N THR A 418 -37.42 27.77 -33.81
CA THR A 418 -37.82 27.30 -35.15
C THR A 418 -39.35 27.21 -35.28
N LYS A 419 -40.05 26.75 -34.24
CA LYS A 419 -41.52 26.71 -34.21
C LYS A 419 -42.10 28.12 -34.40
N LYS A 420 -41.65 29.09 -33.59
CA LYS A 420 -42.12 30.49 -33.65
C LYS A 420 -41.84 31.15 -35.01
N GLN A 421 -40.69 30.87 -35.62
CA GLN A 421 -40.36 31.37 -36.96
C GLN A 421 -41.29 30.79 -38.04
N ASN A 422 -41.62 29.51 -37.96
CA ASN A 422 -42.53 28.88 -38.92
C ASN A 422 -43.98 29.38 -38.73
N GLU A 423 -44.43 29.61 -37.49
CA GLU A 423 -45.72 30.24 -37.22
C GLU A 423 -45.79 31.65 -37.85
N ALA A 424 -44.77 32.49 -37.65
CA ALA A 424 -44.73 33.83 -38.24
C ALA A 424 -44.77 33.81 -39.79
N LYS A 425 -44.06 32.88 -40.43
CA LYS A 425 -44.10 32.70 -41.89
C LYS A 425 -45.47 32.23 -42.37
N PHE A 426 -46.14 31.38 -41.60
CA PHE A 426 -47.48 30.91 -41.91
C PHE A 426 -48.52 32.02 -41.84
N GLU A 427 -48.49 32.85 -40.80
CA GLU A 427 -49.35 34.03 -40.69
C GLU A 427 -49.12 35.01 -41.85
N ALA A 428 -47.86 35.27 -42.22
CA ALA A 428 -47.53 36.12 -43.36
C ALA A 428 -48.05 35.55 -44.69
N LEU A 429 -47.94 34.23 -44.89
CA LEU A 429 -48.48 33.56 -46.06
C LEU A 429 -50.02 33.62 -46.08
N LEU A 430 -50.68 33.40 -44.94
CA LEU A 430 -52.14 33.47 -44.83
C LEU A 430 -52.66 34.89 -45.13
N ALA A 431 -51.97 35.91 -44.64
CA ALA A 431 -52.27 37.30 -44.96
C ALA A 431 -52.15 37.58 -46.47
N LYS A 432 -51.09 37.08 -47.13
CA LYS A 432 -50.95 37.17 -48.60
C LYS A 432 -52.10 36.48 -49.33
N ILE A 433 -52.46 35.26 -48.93
CA ILE A 433 -53.57 34.51 -49.52
C ILE A 433 -54.90 35.27 -49.39
N ASN A 434 -55.16 35.89 -48.24
CA ASN A 434 -56.39 36.62 -48.00
C ASN A 434 -56.46 37.98 -48.71
N ALA A 435 -55.31 38.60 -49.00
CA ALA A 435 -55.23 39.87 -49.71
C ALA A 435 -55.22 39.73 -51.24
N ALA A 436 -54.77 38.58 -51.76
CA ALA A 436 -54.70 38.29 -53.19
C ALA A 436 -56.10 38.24 -53.82
N LYS A 437 -56.27 38.93 -54.95
CA LYS A 437 -57.53 38.92 -55.72
C LYS A 437 -57.59 37.74 -56.69
N THR A 438 -56.42 37.27 -57.15
CA THR A 438 -56.29 36.07 -57.97
C THR A 438 -55.18 35.17 -57.42
N PRO A 439 -55.22 33.84 -57.67
CA PRO A 439 -54.19 32.91 -57.18
C PRO A 439 -52.77 33.28 -57.59
N GLU A 440 -52.60 33.90 -58.75
CA GLU A 440 -51.29 34.28 -59.33
C GLU A 440 -50.60 35.40 -58.55
N GLU A 441 -51.32 36.14 -57.70
CA GLU A 441 -50.77 37.21 -56.85
C GLU A 441 -50.18 36.68 -55.53
N ILE A 442 -50.39 35.41 -55.18
CA ILE A 442 -49.96 34.82 -53.90
C ILE A 442 -48.43 34.63 -53.89
N ILE A 443 -47.90 34.02 -54.95
CA ILE A 443 -46.47 33.87 -55.26
C ILE A 443 -46.23 34.43 -56.66
N ASP A 444 -45.45 35.51 -56.74
CA ASP A 444 -44.95 36.09 -57.99
C ASP A 444 -43.42 36.22 -57.91
N THR A 445 -42.74 35.09 -58.10
CA THR A 445 -41.28 35.04 -58.05
C THR A 445 -40.72 35.75 -59.29
N LYS A 446 -39.89 36.78 -59.11
CA LYS A 446 -39.11 37.37 -60.22
C LYS A 446 -37.71 36.77 -60.21
N ASP A 447 -37.19 36.41 -61.37
CA ASP A 447 -35.80 35.93 -61.47
C ASP A 447 -34.84 37.14 -61.51
N GLU A 448 -33.83 37.17 -60.63
CA GLU A 448 -32.92 38.33 -60.44
C GLU A 448 -31.94 38.55 -61.61
N GLU A 449 -31.66 37.53 -62.42
CA GLU A 449 -30.79 37.60 -63.61
C GLU A 449 -31.49 36.94 -64.81
N LEU A 450 -32.12 37.75 -65.66
CA LEU A 450 -32.60 37.32 -66.98
C LEU A 450 -31.78 38.06 -68.05
N GLU A 451 -31.06 37.33 -68.91
CA GLU A 451 -30.32 37.96 -70.02
C GLU A 451 -31.29 38.72 -70.94
N GLU A 452 -31.23 40.06 -70.94
CA GLU A 452 -31.87 40.92 -71.92
C GLU A 452 -31.19 40.78 -73.28
N LYS A 453 -31.43 39.65 -73.97
CA LYS A 453 -31.09 39.51 -75.39
C LYS A 453 -32.34 39.18 -76.22
N GLY A 454 -32.97 40.26 -76.69
CA GLY A 454 -33.78 40.27 -77.92
C GLY A 454 -35.24 39.87 -77.78
N SER A 455 -36.05 40.70 -77.11
CA SER A 455 -37.51 40.76 -77.33
C SER A 455 -37.88 41.44 -78.66
N GLN A 456 -36.92 42.10 -79.33
CA GLN A 456 -37.11 42.76 -80.64
C GLN A 456 -37.30 41.79 -81.82
N ASP A 457 -37.12 40.48 -81.62
CA ASP A 457 -37.15 39.46 -82.67
C ASP A 457 -38.42 38.57 -82.62
N VAL A 458 -39.41 38.96 -81.81
CA VAL A 458 -40.74 38.33 -81.76
C VAL A 458 -41.77 39.38 -82.17
N SER A 459 -42.51 39.15 -83.26
CA SER A 459 -43.53 40.10 -83.71
C SER A 459 -44.64 40.24 -82.64
N GLU A 460 -45.28 41.41 -82.57
CA GLU A 460 -46.36 41.64 -81.61
C GLU A 460 -47.54 40.67 -81.83
N GLU A 461 -47.76 40.20 -83.07
CA GLU A 461 -48.75 39.14 -83.35
C GLU A 461 -48.37 37.81 -82.70
N ILE A 462 -47.11 37.38 -82.80
CA ILE A 462 -46.63 36.13 -82.19
C ILE A 462 -46.64 36.25 -80.67
N LYS A 463 -46.27 37.41 -80.11
CA LYS A 463 -46.33 37.67 -78.67
C LYS A 463 -47.77 37.60 -78.16
N LYS A 464 -48.72 38.22 -78.86
CA LYS A 464 -50.15 38.15 -78.54
C LYS A 464 -50.67 36.71 -78.61
N GLN A 465 -50.31 35.95 -79.65
CA GLN A 465 -50.64 34.53 -79.77
C GLN A 465 -50.11 33.72 -78.58
N ILE A 466 -48.87 33.98 -78.15
CA ILE A 466 -48.26 33.28 -77.02
C ILE A 466 -48.97 33.62 -75.70
N LEU A 467 -49.25 34.89 -75.44
CA LEU A 467 -49.94 35.30 -74.21
C LEU A 467 -51.38 34.78 -74.15
N GLU A 468 -52.12 34.83 -75.26
CA GLU A 468 -53.47 34.24 -75.34
C GLU A 468 -53.43 32.71 -75.20
N GLY A 469 -52.41 32.07 -75.78
CA GLY A 469 -52.16 30.63 -75.67
C GLY A 469 -51.85 30.19 -74.25
N LEU A 470 -50.96 30.92 -73.57
CA LEU A 470 -50.63 30.72 -72.16
C LEU A 470 -51.88 30.88 -71.29
N GLY A 471 -52.66 31.97 -71.45
CA GLY A 471 -53.89 32.17 -70.70
C GLY A 471 -54.95 31.09 -70.93
N LYS A 472 -55.03 30.51 -72.15
CA LYS A 472 -55.89 29.35 -72.44
C LYS A 472 -55.41 28.08 -71.74
N LEU A 473 -54.10 27.86 -71.68
CA LEU A 473 -53.50 26.69 -71.03
C LEU A 473 -53.57 26.79 -69.50
N GLU A 474 -53.37 27.98 -68.93
CA GLU A 474 -53.58 28.27 -67.51
C GLU A 474 -55.04 28.00 -67.10
N LYS A 475 -56.02 28.51 -67.87
CA LYS A 475 -57.45 28.23 -67.62
C LYS A 475 -57.83 26.75 -67.70
N LYS A 476 -57.06 25.96 -68.44
CA LYS A 476 -57.21 24.50 -68.53
C LYS A 476 -56.34 23.75 -67.52
N GLU A 477 -55.66 24.47 -66.64
CA GLU A 477 -54.76 23.95 -65.62
C GLU A 477 -53.68 23.02 -66.20
N TYR A 478 -53.25 23.26 -67.44
CA TYR A 478 -52.29 22.39 -68.12
C TYR A 478 -50.94 22.33 -67.37
N PHE A 479 -50.62 23.36 -66.59
CA PHE A 479 -49.46 23.36 -65.70
C PHE A 479 -49.45 22.21 -64.69
N LEU A 480 -50.59 21.60 -64.35
CA LEU A 480 -50.67 20.43 -63.48
C LEU A 480 -50.27 19.11 -64.16
N GLN A 481 -50.09 19.09 -65.49
CA GLN A 481 -49.68 17.89 -66.20
C GLN A 481 -48.17 17.66 -66.07
N GLN A 482 -47.76 16.41 -65.82
CA GLN A 482 -46.33 16.05 -65.70
C GLN A 482 -45.54 16.31 -67.00
N ASP A 483 -46.23 16.31 -68.15
CA ASP A 483 -45.65 16.60 -69.45
C ASP A 483 -45.64 18.10 -69.79
N CYS A 484 -46.07 18.99 -68.88
CA CYS A 484 -46.04 20.44 -69.07
C CYS A 484 -44.62 21.00 -68.99
N ASN A 485 -43.85 20.76 -70.04
CA ASN A 485 -42.53 21.33 -70.28
C ASN A 485 -42.58 22.38 -71.41
N SER A 486 -41.52 23.17 -71.55
CA SER A 486 -41.47 24.29 -72.51
C SER A 486 -41.73 23.84 -73.95
N TYR A 487 -41.25 22.65 -74.33
CA TYR A 487 -41.48 22.06 -75.65
C TYR A 487 -42.97 21.78 -75.91
N ASN A 488 -43.64 21.11 -74.98
CA ASN A 488 -45.05 20.75 -75.12
C ASN A 488 -45.98 21.97 -75.07
N VAL A 489 -45.66 22.97 -74.22
CA VAL A 489 -46.40 24.23 -74.17
C VAL A 489 -46.25 25.00 -75.49
N ALA A 490 -45.01 25.15 -75.99
CA ALA A 490 -44.76 25.82 -77.26
C ALA A 490 -45.50 25.15 -78.42
N LYS A 491 -45.46 23.81 -78.48
CA LYS A 491 -46.18 23.01 -79.49
C LYS A 491 -47.70 23.21 -79.42
N LYS A 492 -48.29 23.23 -78.22
CA LYS A 492 -49.74 23.44 -78.04
C LYS A 492 -50.21 24.85 -78.42
N ILE A 493 -49.35 25.84 -78.26
CA ILE A 493 -49.62 27.24 -78.65
C ILE A 493 -49.38 27.46 -80.16
N GLY A 494 -48.60 26.60 -80.80
CA GLY A 494 -48.19 26.74 -82.20
C GLY A 494 -47.00 27.69 -82.37
N THR A 495 -46.04 27.67 -81.43
CA THR A 495 -44.80 28.45 -81.44
C THR A 495 -43.56 27.56 -81.18
N ASN A 496 -42.37 28.15 -81.08
CA ASN A 496 -41.14 27.47 -80.64
C ASN A 496 -40.75 27.84 -79.19
N THR A 497 -39.92 27.02 -78.56
CA THR A 497 -39.50 27.19 -77.16
C THR A 497 -38.70 28.47 -76.90
N SER A 498 -37.99 28.97 -77.91
CA SER A 498 -37.22 30.23 -77.81
C SER A 498 -38.16 31.42 -77.69
N TYR A 499 -39.17 31.52 -78.56
CA TYR A 499 -40.17 32.58 -78.52
C TYR A 499 -41.03 32.51 -77.26
N LEU A 500 -41.44 31.31 -76.85
CA LEU A 500 -42.15 31.11 -75.59
C LEU A 500 -41.34 31.63 -74.38
N SER A 501 -40.07 31.21 -74.25
CA SER A 501 -39.22 31.65 -73.15
C SER A 501 -38.96 33.16 -73.19
N LYS A 502 -38.72 33.75 -74.38
CA LYS A 502 -38.55 35.21 -74.53
C LYS A 502 -39.79 35.98 -74.08
N VAL A 503 -40.98 35.51 -74.45
CA VAL A 503 -42.24 36.16 -74.05
C VAL A 503 -42.48 36.00 -72.55
N ILE A 504 -42.25 34.82 -71.96
CA ILE A 504 -42.41 34.64 -70.51
C ILE A 504 -41.39 35.48 -69.73
N ASN A 505 -40.13 35.49 -70.15
CA ASN A 505 -39.07 36.30 -69.53
C ASN A 505 -39.46 37.79 -69.57
N SER A 506 -39.83 38.31 -70.73
CA SER A 506 -40.13 39.75 -70.89
C SER A 506 -41.47 40.18 -70.29
N HIS A 507 -42.50 39.31 -70.30
CA HIS A 507 -43.83 39.66 -69.80
C HIS A 507 -44.00 39.37 -68.30
N TYR A 508 -43.49 38.25 -67.81
CA TYR A 508 -43.65 37.82 -66.42
C TYR A 508 -42.41 38.05 -65.56
N GLY A 509 -41.24 38.33 -66.16
CA GLY A 509 -39.98 38.44 -65.43
C GLY A 509 -39.50 37.09 -64.89
N LYS A 510 -39.81 36.00 -65.61
CA LYS A 510 -39.60 34.61 -65.16
C LYS A 510 -39.10 33.75 -66.30
N ASN A 511 -38.18 32.84 -66.01
CA ASN A 511 -37.94 31.68 -66.87
C ASN A 511 -39.14 30.73 -66.83
N PHE A 512 -39.25 29.87 -67.85
CA PHE A 512 -40.38 28.94 -67.99
C PHE A 512 -40.60 28.06 -66.75
N ASN A 513 -39.54 27.58 -66.10
CA ASN A 513 -39.66 26.72 -64.92
C ASN A 513 -40.14 27.50 -63.70
N THR A 514 -39.63 28.71 -63.46
CA THR A 514 -40.12 29.60 -62.38
C THR A 514 -41.61 29.90 -62.60
N TYR A 515 -41.99 30.26 -63.83
CA TYR A 515 -43.38 30.54 -64.19
C TYR A 515 -44.33 29.35 -63.93
N ILE A 516 -43.99 28.14 -64.38
CA ILE A 516 -44.82 26.95 -64.14
C ILE A 516 -44.85 26.57 -62.65
N ASN A 517 -43.74 26.72 -61.92
CA ASN A 517 -43.71 26.40 -60.49
C ASN A 517 -44.56 27.38 -59.68
N ASP A 518 -44.50 28.68 -59.96
CA ASP A 518 -45.37 29.66 -59.29
C ASP A 518 -46.85 29.30 -59.49
N LEU A 519 -47.26 28.96 -60.73
CA LEU A 519 -48.63 28.51 -61.01
C LEU A 519 -49.01 27.26 -60.18
N ARG A 520 -48.13 26.25 -60.14
CA ARG A 520 -48.35 25.02 -59.36
C ARG A 520 -48.43 25.28 -57.86
N ILE A 521 -47.53 26.10 -57.31
CA ILE A 521 -47.49 26.41 -55.88
C ILE A 521 -48.68 27.27 -55.47
N ASN A 522 -49.03 28.28 -56.27
CA ASN A 522 -50.24 29.09 -56.05
C ASN A 522 -51.50 28.22 -56.04
N TYR A 523 -51.62 27.32 -57.03
CA TYR A 523 -52.71 26.36 -57.08
C TYR A 523 -52.72 25.44 -55.84
N ALA A 524 -51.55 24.91 -55.45
CA ALA A 524 -51.41 24.06 -54.28
C ALA A 524 -51.84 24.77 -52.98
N ILE A 525 -51.40 26.02 -52.77
CA ILE A 525 -51.72 26.83 -51.61
C ILE A 525 -53.24 27.01 -51.47
N VAL A 526 -53.90 27.38 -52.58
CA VAL A 526 -55.34 27.62 -52.64
C VAL A 526 -56.13 26.31 -52.48
N ARG A 527 -55.75 25.25 -53.21
CA ARG A 527 -56.44 23.96 -53.14
C ARG A 527 -56.29 23.33 -51.75
N LEU A 528 -55.11 23.34 -51.14
CA LEU A 528 -54.91 22.85 -49.77
C LEU A 528 -55.69 23.66 -48.72
N LYS A 529 -55.94 24.95 -48.96
CA LYS A 529 -56.81 25.77 -48.09
C LYS A 529 -58.28 25.37 -48.19
N ASN A 530 -58.77 25.10 -49.40
CA ASN A 530 -60.21 24.97 -49.68
C ASN A 530 -60.71 23.53 -49.80
N ASP A 531 -59.85 22.56 -50.09
CA ASP A 531 -60.21 21.16 -50.37
C ASP A 531 -59.76 20.25 -49.21
N VAL A 532 -60.73 19.84 -48.39
CA VAL A 532 -60.51 18.95 -47.23
C VAL A 532 -59.97 17.58 -47.66
N LEU A 533 -60.42 17.06 -48.79
CA LEU A 533 -60.01 15.74 -49.29
C LEU A 533 -58.56 15.81 -49.78
N PHE A 534 -58.21 16.86 -50.53
CA PHE A 534 -56.84 17.06 -51.00
C PHE A 534 -55.84 17.21 -49.85
N ARG A 535 -56.24 17.78 -48.71
CA ARG A 535 -55.40 17.84 -47.49
C ARG A 535 -55.08 16.47 -46.89
N SER A 536 -55.90 15.45 -47.14
CA SER A 536 -55.71 14.09 -46.59
C SER A 536 -54.73 13.26 -47.42
N TYR A 537 -54.35 13.72 -48.60
CA TYR A 537 -53.45 13.00 -49.49
C TYR A 537 -52.03 12.98 -48.92
N SER A 538 -51.28 11.94 -49.29
CA SER A 538 -49.85 11.91 -49.00
C SER A 538 -49.14 13.05 -49.74
N ILE A 539 -48.00 13.53 -49.23
CA ILE A 539 -47.21 14.57 -49.92
C ILE A 539 -46.80 14.12 -51.33
N GLN A 540 -46.55 12.82 -51.52
CA GLN A 540 -46.27 12.25 -52.84
C GLN A 540 -47.48 12.36 -53.77
N SER A 541 -48.67 12.00 -53.30
CA SER A 541 -49.90 12.10 -54.09
C SER A 541 -50.24 13.56 -54.43
N ILE A 542 -50.04 14.49 -53.49
CA ILE A 542 -50.18 15.93 -53.73
C ILE A 542 -49.19 16.39 -54.81
N ALA A 543 -47.93 15.96 -54.74
CA ALA A 543 -46.92 16.31 -55.72
C ALA A 543 -47.30 15.81 -57.14
N GLU A 544 -47.79 14.58 -57.25
CA GLU A 544 -48.23 13.98 -58.51
C GLU A 544 -49.41 14.73 -59.13
N GLU A 545 -50.42 15.10 -58.32
CA GLU A 545 -51.58 15.91 -58.72
C GLU A 545 -51.20 17.32 -59.18
N LEU A 546 -50.07 17.84 -58.68
CA LEU A 546 -49.52 19.14 -59.07
C LEU A 546 -48.55 19.06 -60.27
N GLY A 547 -48.39 17.87 -60.86
CA GLY A 547 -47.53 17.66 -62.02
C GLY A 547 -46.03 17.55 -61.69
N TYR A 548 -45.68 17.31 -60.43
CA TYR A 548 -44.31 16.97 -60.02
C TYR A 548 -44.07 15.46 -60.13
N LYS A 549 -42.81 15.08 -60.40
CA LYS A 549 -42.39 13.67 -60.47
C LYS A 549 -42.07 13.06 -59.09
N SER A 550 -41.86 13.88 -58.06
CA SER A 550 -41.55 13.43 -56.70
C SER A 550 -41.97 14.43 -55.63
N ALA A 551 -42.28 13.90 -54.43
CA ALA A 551 -42.55 14.68 -53.21
C ALA A 551 -41.41 15.65 -52.87
N ASP A 552 -40.15 15.25 -53.07
CA ASP A 552 -38.99 16.10 -52.78
C ASP A 552 -38.95 17.34 -53.67
N SER A 553 -39.28 17.18 -54.96
CA SER A 553 -39.34 18.30 -55.90
C SER A 553 -40.41 19.31 -55.48
N PHE A 554 -41.63 18.83 -55.21
CA PHE A 554 -42.71 19.67 -54.70
C PHE A 554 -42.33 20.34 -53.37
N THR A 555 -41.81 19.58 -52.41
CA THR A 555 -41.43 20.08 -51.09
C THR A 555 -40.35 21.16 -51.18
N LYS A 556 -39.38 20.99 -52.08
CA LYS A 556 -38.32 21.97 -52.33
C LYS A 556 -38.89 23.29 -52.86
N TYR A 557 -39.71 23.25 -53.92
CA TYR A 557 -40.29 24.45 -54.50
C TYR A 557 -41.30 25.11 -53.55
N PHE A 558 -42.18 24.32 -52.94
CA PHE A 558 -43.13 24.83 -51.94
C PHE A 558 -42.41 25.51 -50.77
N LYS A 559 -41.33 24.93 -50.25
CA LYS A 559 -40.53 25.56 -49.18
C LYS A 559 -39.75 26.77 -49.64
N LYS A 560 -39.22 26.76 -50.86
CA LYS A 560 -38.52 27.91 -51.44
C LYS A 560 -39.47 29.10 -51.54
N ASP A 561 -40.68 28.88 -52.04
CA ASP A 561 -41.60 29.96 -52.40
C ASP A 561 -42.44 30.42 -51.20
N THR A 562 -42.80 29.50 -50.29
CA THR A 562 -43.61 29.83 -49.09
C THR A 562 -42.78 30.01 -47.81
N GLY A 563 -41.53 29.58 -47.81
CA GLY A 563 -40.69 29.52 -46.61
C GLY A 563 -41.04 28.39 -45.63
N LEU A 564 -42.03 27.54 -45.95
CA LEU A 564 -42.60 26.50 -45.07
C LEU A 564 -42.53 25.11 -45.71
N ASN A 565 -42.40 24.05 -44.91
CA ASN A 565 -42.61 22.71 -45.43
C ASN A 565 -44.11 22.48 -45.70
N PRO A 566 -44.50 21.75 -46.76
CA PRO A 566 -45.90 21.43 -47.05
C PRO A 566 -46.64 20.81 -45.86
N SER A 567 -45.99 19.89 -45.13
CA SER A 567 -46.57 19.25 -43.95
C SER A 567 -46.89 20.22 -42.81
N PHE A 568 -46.07 21.26 -42.62
CA PHE A 568 -46.35 22.32 -41.65
C PHE A 568 -47.54 23.15 -42.09
N TYR A 569 -47.59 23.54 -43.37
CA TYR A 569 -48.72 24.31 -43.93
C TYR A 569 -50.04 23.54 -43.82
N ILE A 570 -50.09 22.28 -44.26
CA ILE A 570 -51.29 21.42 -44.20
C ILE A 570 -51.78 21.26 -42.77
N LYS A 571 -50.87 21.00 -41.82
CA LYS A 571 -51.23 20.86 -40.40
C LYS A 571 -51.85 22.13 -39.82
N ASN A 572 -51.28 23.30 -40.12
CA ASN A 572 -51.79 24.56 -39.57
C ASN A 572 -53.07 25.03 -40.26
N ILE A 573 -53.21 24.82 -41.58
CA ILE A 573 -54.47 25.08 -42.28
C ILE A 573 -55.61 24.23 -41.72
N LYS A 574 -55.37 22.95 -41.39
CA LYS A 574 -56.37 22.07 -40.75
C LYS A 574 -56.86 22.59 -39.39
N ASN A 575 -56.07 23.42 -38.71
CA ASN A 575 -56.44 23.98 -37.41
C ASN A 575 -57.23 25.29 -37.52
N ILE A 576 -57.36 25.86 -38.72
CA ILE A 576 -58.02 27.17 -38.95
C ILE A 576 -59.26 27.00 -39.85
N ALA A 577 -59.29 25.98 -40.70
CA ALA A 577 -60.42 25.59 -41.55
C ALA A 577 -61.15 24.38 -40.97
#